data_AF-A0A1D4LQ44-F1
#
_entry.id   AF-A0A1D4LQ44-F1
#
_cell.length_a   1.000
_cell.length_b   1.000
_cell.length_c   1.000
_cell.angle_alpha   90.00
_cell.angle_beta   90.00
_cell.angle_gamma   90.00
#
_symmetry.space_group_name_H-M   'P 1'
#
loop_
_entity.id
_entity.type
_entity.pdbx_description
1 polymer ?
#
loop_
_entity_poly.entity_id
_entity_poly.type
_entity_poly.pdbx_seq_one_letter_code
_entity_poly.pdbx_strand_id
1 'polypeptide(L)'
;MMKRTIERVLTWIGIALQLLGVIFVAIMMPLMGNSEFKDSFIQGMMEGDSSFAYQDGTDMFNVFSILMVVGLIVGIILLIVAIIAVFLIGKKNKVAGILLIIVGVISLPGNWISAILWLVAGIMLLVRKPKKPIYGKDEEGNYNPYIKDGSQVNEHNNSFVLSEDQKKREQETIKDEYSTSQDKNQDLKDFDDLDERSKKVQEDPYKY
;
A
#
# COMPACT_ATOMS: atom_id res chain seq x y z
N MET A 1 -5.52 -4.05 -2.55
CA MET A 1 -4.20 -3.66 -3.12
C MET A 1 -3.41 -2.91 -2.03
N MET A 2 -2.26 -3.41 -1.57
CA MET A 2 -1.50 -2.74 -0.51
C MET A 2 -0.87 -1.46 -1.06
N LYS A 3 -1.26 -0.29 -0.55
CA LYS A 3 -0.73 0.98 -1.03
C LYS A 3 0.74 1.08 -0.60
N ARG A 4 1.67 1.10 -1.55
CA ARG A 4 3.11 1.41 -1.31
C ARG A 4 3.34 2.90 -1.09
N THR A 5 2.44 3.54 -0.33
CA THR A 5 2.38 4.99 -0.17
C THR A 5 3.57 5.48 0.61
N ILE A 6 3.94 4.79 1.69
CA ILE A 6 5.05 5.20 2.56
C ILE A 6 6.37 5.20 1.80
N GLU A 7 6.67 4.15 1.02
CA GLU A 7 7.92 4.08 0.25
C GLU A 7 7.97 5.15 -0.83
N ARG A 8 6.84 5.40 -1.50
CA ARG A 8 6.74 6.46 -2.52
C ARG A 8 6.92 7.84 -1.89
N VAL A 9 6.27 8.11 -0.77
CA VAL A 9 6.38 9.39 -0.04
C VAL A 9 7.81 9.62 0.40
N LEU A 10 8.47 8.62 1.01
CA LEU A 10 9.85 8.73 1.46
C LEU A 10 10.82 9.02 0.30
N THR A 11 10.62 8.34 -0.83
CA THR A 11 11.44 8.56 -2.03
C THR A 11 11.21 9.96 -2.61
N TRP A 12 9.95 10.42 -2.65
CA TRP A 12 9.60 11.78 -3.10
C TRP A 12 10.19 12.87 -2.21
N ILE A 13 10.21 12.68 -0.89
CA ILE A 13 10.86 13.62 0.04
C ILE A 13 12.36 13.69 -0.26
N GLY A 14 13.03 12.54 -0.45
CA GLY A 14 14.44 12.51 -0.82
C GLY A 14 14.74 13.19 -2.16
N ILE A 15 13.85 13.04 -3.16
CA ILE A 15 13.96 13.73 -4.46
C ILE A 15 13.80 15.24 -4.30
N ALA A 16 12.80 15.70 -3.54
CA ALA A 16 12.58 17.12 -3.30
C ALA A 16 13.80 17.76 -2.63
N LEU A 17 14.39 17.06 -1.65
CA LEU A 17 15.58 17.52 -0.95
C LEU A 17 16.83 17.47 -1.83
N GLN A 18 16.97 16.46 -2.69
CA GLN A 18 18.06 16.40 -3.67
C GLN A 18 17.95 17.56 -4.67
N LEU A 19 16.73 17.84 -5.15
CA LEU A 19 16.47 18.94 -6.05
C LEU A 19 16.86 20.28 -5.42
N LEU A 20 16.54 20.47 -4.14
CA LEU A 20 16.94 21.67 -3.40
C LEU A 20 18.48 21.83 -3.36
N GLY A 21 19.22 20.74 -3.10
CA GLY A 21 20.68 20.76 -3.14
C GLY A 21 21.25 21.08 -4.52
N VAL A 22 20.67 20.50 -5.58
CA VAL A 22 21.06 20.77 -6.97
C VAL A 22 20.82 22.24 -7.34
N ILE A 23 19.66 22.79 -6.97
CA ILE A 23 19.33 24.20 -7.19
C ILE A 23 20.30 25.11 -6.43
N PHE A 24 20.61 24.77 -5.19
CA PHE A 24 21.56 25.54 -4.37
C PHE A 24 22.94 25.61 -5.04
N VAL A 25 23.50 24.47 -5.47
CA VAL A 25 24.79 24.43 -6.16
C VAL A 25 24.72 25.17 -7.51
N ALA A 26 23.62 25.03 -8.25
CA ALA A 26 23.43 25.74 -9.52
C ALA A 26 23.41 27.27 -9.34
N ILE A 27 22.81 27.77 -8.26
CA ILE A 27 22.80 29.21 -7.93
C ILE A 27 24.20 29.69 -7.50
N MET A 28 24.98 28.85 -6.84
CA MET A 28 26.36 29.17 -6.42
C MET A 28 27.37 29.10 -7.57
N MET A 29 27.07 28.38 -8.65
CA MET A 29 27.99 28.16 -9.76
C MET A 29 28.54 29.43 -10.43
N PRO A 30 27.75 30.50 -10.68
CA PRO A 30 28.27 31.74 -11.24
C PRO A 30 29.32 32.43 -10.35
N LEU A 31 29.24 32.26 -9.02
CA LEU A 31 30.23 32.83 -8.09
C LEU A 31 31.59 32.15 -8.25
N MET A 32 31.62 30.84 -8.52
CA MET A 32 32.86 30.10 -8.72
C MET A 32 33.61 30.51 -10.00
N GLY A 33 32.91 31.07 -10.99
CA GLY A 33 33.52 31.62 -12.21
C GLY A 33 34.00 33.07 -12.07
N ASN A 34 33.73 33.74 -10.95
CA ASN A 34 34.10 35.14 -10.73
C ASN A 34 35.52 35.24 -10.13
N SER A 35 36.39 36.03 -10.78
CA SER A 35 37.77 36.25 -10.33
C SER A 35 37.86 36.97 -8.98
N GLU A 36 36.98 37.94 -8.70
CA GLU A 36 36.95 38.66 -7.42
C GLU A 36 36.56 37.74 -6.26
N PHE A 37 35.63 36.82 -6.51
CA PHE A 37 35.23 35.82 -5.52
C PHE A 37 36.37 34.84 -5.24
N LYS A 38 37.07 34.38 -6.28
CA LYS A 38 38.27 33.56 -6.15
C LYS A 38 39.35 34.27 -5.33
N ASP A 39 39.65 35.53 -5.65
CA ASP A 39 40.68 36.30 -4.96
C ASP A 39 40.34 36.50 -3.48
N SER A 40 39.09 36.84 -3.18
CA SER A 40 38.60 36.98 -1.80
C SER A 40 38.68 35.66 -1.02
N PHE A 41 38.36 34.53 -1.67
CA PHE A 41 38.48 33.20 -1.06
C PHE A 41 39.94 32.85 -0.73
N ILE A 42 40.87 33.12 -1.64
CA ILE A 42 42.31 32.86 -1.44
C ILE A 42 42.88 33.76 -0.35
N GLN A 43 42.55 35.05 -0.38
CA GLN A 43 42.99 36.00 0.65
C GLN A 43 42.49 35.58 2.04
N GLY A 44 41.23 35.15 2.17
CA GLY A 44 40.70 34.65 3.44
C GLY A 44 41.44 33.42 3.98
N MET A 45 41.95 32.54 3.12
CA MET A 45 42.79 31.42 3.56
C MET A 45 44.18 31.88 4.01
N MET A 46 44.81 32.81 3.30
CA MET A 46 46.13 33.35 3.64
C MET A 46 46.10 34.19 4.92
N GLU A 47 45.00 34.90 5.20
CA GLU A 47 44.80 35.62 6.46
C GLU A 47 44.64 34.67 7.65
N GLY A 48 44.00 33.52 7.44
CA GLY A 48 43.81 32.50 8.46
C GLY A 48 45.08 31.71 8.80
N ASP A 49 45.97 31.54 7.83
CA ASP A 49 47.24 30.82 8.01
C ASP A 49 48.30 31.33 7.02
N SER A 50 49.34 31.98 7.57
CA SER A 50 50.46 32.55 6.81
C SER A 50 51.33 31.52 6.08
N SER A 51 51.14 30.22 6.34
CA SER A 51 51.84 29.15 5.62
C SER A 51 51.26 28.89 4.23
N PHE A 52 50.03 29.34 3.96
CA PHE A 52 49.43 29.22 2.64
C PHE A 52 49.99 30.26 1.67
N ALA A 53 50.55 29.80 0.55
CA ALA A 53 50.85 30.68 -0.56
C ALA A 53 49.60 30.91 -1.41
N TYR A 54 49.59 32.01 -2.18
CA TYR A 54 48.51 32.30 -3.13
C TYR A 54 48.32 31.18 -4.17
N GLN A 55 49.41 30.52 -4.55
CA GLN A 55 49.39 29.36 -5.44
C GLN A 55 48.63 28.18 -4.83
N ASP A 56 48.89 27.85 -3.56
CA ASP A 56 48.19 26.78 -2.84
C ASP A 56 46.67 27.06 -2.77
N GLY A 57 46.32 28.33 -2.48
CA GLY A 57 44.93 28.75 -2.47
C GLY A 57 44.25 28.65 -3.85
N THR A 58 45.00 28.96 -4.91
CA THR A 58 44.52 28.77 -6.29
C THR A 58 44.25 27.31 -6.60
N ASP A 59 45.15 26.41 -6.23
CA ASP A 59 45.00 24.98 -6.50
C ASP A 59 43.82 24.39 -5.71
N MET A 60 43.66 24.78 -4.43
CA MET A 60 42.50 24.40 -3.63
C MET A 60 41.18 24.92 -4.22
N PHE A 61 41.13 26.19 -4.64
CA PHE A 61 39.93 26.77 -5.25
C PHE A 61 39.57 26.05 -6.56
N ASN A 62 40.57 25.70 -7.38
CA ASN A 62 40.36 24.98 -8.62
C ASN A 62 39.79 23.58 -8.37
N VAL A 63 40.37 22.82 -7.41
CA VAL A 63 39.85 21.50 -7.02
C VAL A 63 38.41 21.62 -6.50
N PHE A 64 38.15 22.59 -5.62
CA PHE A 64 36.81 22.83 -5.08
C PHE A 64 35.79 23.18 -6.18
N SER A 65 36.19 24.03 -7.13
CA SER A 65 35.38 24.37 -8.31
C SER A 65 35.04 23.15 -9.16
N ILE A 66 36.03 22.30 -9.44
CA ILE A 66 35.82 21.06 -10.20
C ILE A 66 34.87 20.12 -9.42
N LEU A 67 35.06 19.97 -8.12
CA LEU A 67 34.18 19.14 -7.28
C LEU A 67 32.73 19.65 -7.28
N MET A 68 32.52 20.98 -7.24
CA MET A 68 31.18 21.58 -7.37
C MET A 68 30.54 21.24 -8.72
N VAL A 69 31.28 21.38 -9.82
CA VAL A 69 30.78 21.06 -11.17
C VAL A 69 30.46 19.57 -11.32
N VAL A 70 31.40 18.70 -10.95
CA VAL A 70 31.20 17.24 -10.99
C VAL A 70 30.05 16.83 -10.08
N GLY A 71 29.99 17.41 -8.88
CA GLY A 71 28.91 17.19 -7.91
C GLY A 71 27.54 17.59 -8.47
N LEU A 72 27.45 18.70 -9.21
CA LEU A 72 26.21 19.11 -9.88
C LEU A 72 25.79 18.09 -10.94
N ILE A 73 26.71 17.67 -11.82
CA ILE A 73 26.43 16.70 -12.89
C ILE A 73 25.97 15.36 -12.30
N VAL A 74 26.74 14.82 -11.34
CA VAL A 74 26.40 13.58 -10.64
C VAL A 74 25.07 13.74 -9.90
N GLY A 75 24.84 14.86 -9.23
CA GLY A 75 23.60 15.15 -8.52
C GLY A 75 22.36 15.12 -9.42
N ILE A 76 22.47 15.64 -10.65
CA ILE A 76 21.40 15.59 -11.65
C ILE A 76 21.17 14.15 -12.13
N ILE A 77 22.24 13.39 -12.41
CA ILE A 77 22.13 11.98 -12.81
C ILE A 77 21.41 11.18 -11.73
N LEU A 78 21.82 11.32 -10.47
CA LEU A 78 21.21 10.64 -9.32
C LEU A 78 19.73 11.03 -9.16
N LEU A 79 19.38 12.29 -9.39
CA LEU A 79 17.99 12.77 -9.37
C LEU A 79 17.14 12.06 -10.44
N ILE A 80 17.65 11.94 -11.67
CA ILE A 80 16.97 11.23 -12.76
C ILE A 80 16.78 9.75 -12.41
N VAL A 81 17.83 9.08 -11.88
CA VAL A 81 17.76 7.68 -11.46
C VAL A 81 16.74 7.49 -10.34
N ALA A 82 16.68 8.39 -9.36
CA ALA A 82 15.70 8.36 -8.28
C ALA A 82 14.25 8.49 -8.80
N ILE A 83 14.03 9.39 -9.77
CA ILE A 83 12.72 9.53 -10.43
C ILE A 83 12.33 8.22 -11.13
N ILE A 84 13.25 7.60 -11.88
CA ILE A 84 13.02 6.30 -12.53
C ILE A 84 12.67 5.24 -11.47
N ALA A 85 13.38 5.21 -10.34
CA ALA A 85 13.13 4.26 -9.26
C ALA A 85 11.69 4.37 -8.74
N VAL A 86 11.13 5.59 -8.59
CA VAL A 86 9.74 5.80 -8.18
C VAL A 86 8.74 5.13 -9.13
N PHE A 87 8.96 5.24 -10.44
CA PHE A 87 8.11 4.58 -11.44
C PHE A 87 8.21 3.05 -11.42
N LEU A 88 9.35 2.51 -10.98
CA LEU A 88 9.52 1.07 -10.81
C LEU A 88 8.84 0.53 -9.53
N ILE A 89 8.56 1.38 -8.53
CA ILE A 89 7.82 1.01 -7.31
C ILE A 89 6.39 0.62 -7.69
N GLY A 90 6.09 -0.66 -7.56
CA GLY A 90 4.80 -1.29 -7.90
C GLY A 90 4.94 -2.40 -8.94
N LYS A 91 5.87 -2.26 -9.91
CA LYS A 91 6.14 -3.27 -10.94
C LYS A 91 7.34 -4.16 -10.57
N LYS A 92 8.50 -3.54 -10.27
CA LYS A 92 9.78 -4.22 -10.03
C LYS A 92 10.42 -3.72 -8.75
N ASN A 93 9.76 -4.02 -7.62
CA ASN A 93 10.11 -3.45 -6.31
C ASN A 93 11.56 -3.73 -5.86
N LYS A 94 12.08 -4.94 -6.13
CA LYS A 94 13.46 -5.29 -5.78
C LYS A 94 14.49 -4.46 -6.56
N VAL A 95 14.22 -4.24 -7.85
CA VAL A 95 15.09 -3.44 -8.73
C VAL A 95 15.09 -1.98 -8.28
N ALA A 96 13.91 -1.41 -7.99
CA ALA A 96 13.79 -0.06 -7.44
C ALA A 96 14.56 0.08 -6.12
N GLY A 97 14.50 -0.93 -5.24
CA GLY A 97 15.22 -0.92 -3.98
C GLY A 97 16.74 -0.88 -4.14
N ILE A 98 17.28 -1.73 -5.03
CA ILE A 98 18.73 -1.76 -5.33
C ILE A 98 19.20 -0.44 -5.92
N LEU A 99 18.44 0.14 -6.87
CA LEU A 99 18.73 1.45 -7.46
C LEU A 99 18.83 2.53 -6.38
N LEU A 100 17.86 2.61 -5.48
CA LEU A 100 17.87 3.60 -4.41
C LEU A 100 19.02 3.42 -3.42
N ILE A 101 19.45 2.18 -3.16
CA ILE A 101 20.63 1.94 -2.32
C ILE A 101 21.90 2.45 -3.00
N ILE A 102 22.10 2.11 -4.27
CA ILE A 102 23.29 2.56 -5.03
C ILE A 102 23.33 4.09 -5.07
N VAL A 103 22.21 4.72 -5.43
CA VAL A 103 22.08 6.17 -5.46
C VAL A 103 22.31 6.76 -4.07
N GLY A 104 21.76 6.17 -3.02
CA GLY A 104 21.94 6.59 -1.64
C GLY A 104 23.41 6.59 -1.23
N VAL A 105 24.15 5.51 -1.49
CA VAL A 105 25.58 5.42 -1.16
C VAL A 105 26.40 6.48 -1.89
N ILE A 106 26.15 6.68 -3.19
CA ILE A 106 26.88 7.68 -4.00
C ILE A 106 26.58 9.10 -3.52
N SER A 107 25.37 9.38 -3.04
CA SER A 107 24.98 10.72 -2.55
C SER A 107 25.58 11.10 -1.18
N LEU A 108 26.20 10.17 -0.44
CA LEU A 108 26.66 10.43 0.94
C LEU A 108 27.60 11.64 1.08
N PRO A 109 28.61 11.87 0.21
CA PRO A 109 29.53 13.00 0.39
C PRO A 109 28.89 14.37 0.16
N GLY A 110 27.76 14.42 -0.55
CA GLY A 110 27.09 15.68 -0.90
C GLY A 110 25.82 15.88 -0.06
N ASN A 111 24.74 15.21 -0.47
CA ASN A 111 23.45 15.32 0.20
C ASN A 111 23.20 14.08 1.06
N TRP A 112 23.85 14.04 2.21
CA TRP A 112 23.78 12.92 3.15
C TRP A 112 22.35 12.69 3.69
N ILE A 113 21.51 13.72 3.77
CA ILE A 113 20.12 13.58 4.22
C ILE A 113 19.29 12.82 3.17
N SER A 114 19.38 13.23 1.90
CA SER A 114 18.75 12.49 0.79
C SER A 114 19.29 11.07 0.67
N ALA A 115 20.60 10.89 0.89
CA ALA A 115 21.24 9.58 0.91
C ALA A 115 20.60 8.63 1.92
N ILE A 116 20.42 9.08 3.17
CA ILE A 116 19.80 8.27 4.23
C ILE A 116 18.34 7.95 3.87
N LEU A 117 17.57 8.93 3.39
CA LEU A 117 16.18 8.72 2.98
C LEU A 117 16.05 7.64 1.90
N TRP A 118 16.92 7.68 0.89
CA TRP A 118 16.93 6.69 -0.19
C TRP A 118 17.45 5.32 0.25
N LEU A 119 18.43 5.26 1.16
CA LEU A 119 18.87 4.00 1.76
C LEU A 119 17.72 3.32 2.52
N VAL A 120 17.02 4.06 3.38
CA VAL A 120 15.88 3.53 4.14
C VAL A 120 14.76 3.08 3.20
N ALA A 121 14.41 3.89 2.19
CA ALA A 121 13.42 3.53 1.19
C ALA A 121 13.82 2.25 0.42
N GLY A 122 15.10 2.15 0.04
CA GLY A 122 15.65 1.02 -0.70
C GLY A 122 15.60 -0.27 0.10
N ILE A 123 16.03 -0.24 1.37
CA ILE A 123 15.96 -1.40 2.27
C ILE A 123 14.49 -1.82 2.49
N MET A 124 13.58 -0.86 2.70
CA MET A 124 12.16 -1.13 2.87
C MET A 124 11.55 -1.81 1.63
N LEU A 125 11.99 -1.43 0.43
CA LEU A 125 11.59 -2.08 -0.83
C LEU A 125 12.08 -3.52 -0.96
N LEU A 126 13.26 -3.84 -0.41
CA LEU A 126 13.86 -5.18 -0.44
C LEU A 126 13.26 -6.12 0.61
N VAL A 127 13.07 -5.64 1.84
CA VAL A 127 12.61 -6.43 2.98
C VAL A 127 11.10 -6.70 2.91
N ARG A 128 10.33 -5.80 2.28
CA ARG A 128 8.86 -5.93 2.23
C ARG A 128 8.45 -7.11 1.37
N LYS A 129 8.09 -8.21 2.02
CA LYS A 129 7.48 -9.39 1.39
C LYS A 129 6.23 -8.94 0.60
N PRO A 130 6.03 -9.41 -0.64
CA PRO A 130 4.75 -9.23 -1.29
C PRO A 130 3.69 -9.86 -0.38
N LYS A 131 2.69 -9.07 0.05
CA LYS A 131 1.53 -9.68 0.69
C LYS A 131 0.92 -10.60 -0.35
N LYS A 132 0.98 -11.92 -0.09
CA LYS A 132 0.15 -12.87 -0.80
C LYS A 132 -1.28 -12.32 -0.73
N PRO A 133 -2.03 -12.24 -1.84
CA PRO A 133 -3.43 -11.91 -1.72
C PRO A 133 -4.02 -12.92 -0.71
N ILE A 134 -4.82 -12.43 0.25
CA ILE A 134 -5.50 -13.33 1.21
C ILE A 134 -6.41 -14.32 0.47
N TYR A 135 -6.75 -14.01 -0.79
CA TYR A 135 -7.24 -14.96 -1.78
C TYR A 135 -6.16 -15.23 -2.82
N GLY A 136 -5.49 -16.37 -2.70
CA GLY A 136 -4.92 -17.01 -3.88
C GLY A 136 -6.05 -17.23 -4.87
N LYS A 137 -5.95 -16.58 -6.03
CA LYS A 137 -6.78 -16.91 -7.19
C LYS A 137 -6.05 -18.03 -7.91
N ASP A 138 -6.03 -19.19 -7.28
CA ASP A 138 -5.72 -20.47 -7.87
C ASP A 138 -6.96 -20.81 -8.71
N GLU A 139 -6.78 -21.13 -9.99
CA GLU A 139 -7.89 -21.32 -10.92
C GLU A 139 -8.72 -22.60 -10.68
N GLU A 140 -8.55 -23.31 -9.56
CA GLU A 140 -9.35 -24.50 -9.26
C GLU A 140 -9.64 -24.59 -7.75
N GLY A 141 -10.89 -24.37 -7.39
CA GLY A 141 -11.43 -24.73 -6.07
C GLY A 141 -11.29 -23.65 -5.00
N ASN A 142 -12.39 -22.91 -4.78
CA ASN A 142 -12.62 -22.07 -3.61
C ASN A 142 -12.64 -22.92 -2.33
N TYR A 143 -11.47 -23.20 -1.76
CA TYR A 143 -11.35 -23.85 -0.46
C TYR A 143 -10.91 -22.83 0.59
N ASN A 144 -11.88 -22.39 1.40
CA ASN A 144 -11.62 -21.56 2.56
C ASN A 144 -11.04 -22.45 3.69
N PRO A 145 -9.80 -22.27 4.17
CA PRO A 145 -9.15 -23.21 5.10
C PRO A 145 -9.81 -23.27 6.49
N TYR A 146 -10.74 -22.36 6.79
CA TYR A 146 -11.54 -22.35 8.01
C TYR A 146 -12.92 -23.01 7.84
N ILE A 147 -13.31 -23.35 6.60
CA ILE A 147 -14.57 -24.02 6.29
C ILE A 147 -14.26 -25.44 5.83
N LYS A 148 -14.30 -26.38 6.78
CA LYS A 148 -14.05 -27.80 6.48
C LYS A 148 -15.17 -28.49 5.69
N ASP A 149 -16.33 -27.84 5.53
CA ASP A 149 -17.55 -28.44 5.00
C ASP A 149 -17.95 -27.91 3.60
N GLY A 150 -17.04 -27.20 2.91
CA GLY A 150 -17.27 -26.74 1.54
C GLY A 150 -18.38 -25.69 1.36
N SER A 151 -18.91 -25.12 2.43
CA SER A 151 -19.94 -24.09 2.38
C SER A 151 -19.34 -22.74 1.94
N GLN A 152 -19.95 -22.13 0.93
CA GLN A 152 -19.52 -20.82 0.44
C GLN A 152 -20.22 -19.72 1.25
N VAL A 153 -19.59 -18.56 1.47
CA VAL A 153 -20.22 -17.40 2.12
C VAL A 153 -20.23 -16.22 1.16
N ASN A 154 -21.31 -15.45 1.16
CA ASN A 154 -21.46 -14.29 0.30
C ASN A 154 -20.64 -13.11 0.87
N GLU A 155 -19.72 -12.58 0.08
CA GLU A 155 -18.79 -11.51 0.48
C GLU A 155 -19.45 -10.16 0.80
N HIS A 156 -20.69 -9.91 0.33
CA HIS A 156 -21.38 -8.63 0.58
C HIS A 156 -22.15 -8.60 1.90
N ASN A 157 -22.61 -9.74 2.40
CA ASN A 157 -23.53 -9.80 3.54
C ASN A 157 -23.20 -10.92 4.54
N ASN A 158 -22.09 -11.63 4.37
CA ASN A 158 -21.65 -12.77 5.20
C ASN A 158 -22.71 -13.89 5.34
N SER A 159 -23.70 -13.98 4.46
CA SER A 159 -24.68 -15.09 4.49
C SER A 159 -24.07 -16.35 3.91
N PHE A 160 -24.34 -17.52 4.51
CA PHE A 160 -24.00 -18.80 3.90
C PHE A 160 -24.75 -18.98 2.57
N VAL A 161 -24.01 -19.35 1.53
CA VAL A 161 -24.53 -19.72 0.22
C VAL A 161 -24.68 -21.24 0.22
N LEU A 162 -25.93 -21.69 0.27
CA LEU A 162 -26.29 -23.10 0.17
C LEU A 162 -25.87 -23.65 -1.19
N SER A 163 -25.26 -24.83 -1.21
CA SER A 163 -25.03 -25.61 -2.44
C SER A 163 -26.35 -26.02 -3.08
N GLU A 164 -26.37 -26.34 -4.38
CA GLU A 164 -27.60 -26.75 -5.07
C GLU A 164 -28.27 -27.98 -4.43
N ASP A 165 -27.47 -28.92 -3.91
CA ASP A 165 -27.98 -30.08 -3.18
C ASP A 165 -28.52 -29.73 -1.78
N GLN A 166 -28.00 -28.68 -1.14
CA GLN A 166 -28.57 -28.17 0.11
C GLN A 166 -29.86 -27.39 -0.14
N LYS A 167 -29.94 -26.60 -1.22
CA LYS A 167 -31.16 -25.90 -1.63
C LYS A 167 -32.29 -26.87 -1.95
N LYS A 168 -31.98 -27.96 -2.66
CA LYS A 168 -32.95 -29.04 -2.94
C LYS A 168 -33.42 -29.70 -1.65
N ARG A 169 -32.50 -30.04 -0.75
CA ARG A 169 -32.84 -30.62 0.55
C ARG A 169 -33.69 -29.68 1.39
N GLU A 170 -33.35 -28.39 1.48
CA GLU A 170 -34.20 -27.40 2.17
C GLU A 170 -35.58 -27.25 1.51
N GLN A 171 -35.66 -27.23 0.19
CA GLN A 171 -36.96 -27.21 -0.50
C GLN A 171 -37.80 -28.46 -0.21
N GLU A 172 -37.16 -29.63 -0.13
CA GLU A 172 -37.81 -30.88 0.24
C GLU A 172 -38.27 -30.85 1.70
N THR A 173 -37.43 -30.44 2.66
CA THR A 173 -37.85 -30.31 4.06
C THR A 173 -38.96 -29.29 4.25
N ILE A 174 -38.89 -28.14 3.58
CA ILE A 174 -39.95 -27.12 3.66
C ILE A 174 -41.26 -27.66 3.07
N LYS A 175 -41.19 -28.39 1.95
CA LYS A 175 -42.38 -29.00 1.32
C LYS A 175 -42.97 -30.11 2.18
N ASP A 176 -42.13 -30.93 2.81
CA ASP A 176 -42.54 -32.00 3.72
C ASP A 176 -43.14 -31.43 5.02
N GLU A 177 -42.58 -30.34 5.54
CA GLU A 177 -43.11 -29.66 6.73
C GLU A 177 -44.46 -28.99 6.43
N TYR A 178 -44.63 -28.36 5.26
CA TYR A 178 -45.93 -27.79 4.84
C TYR A 178 -46.99 -28.86 4.59
N SER A 179 -46.63 -30.00 4.01
CA SER A 179 -47.57 -31.11 3.78
C SER A 179 -47.93 -31.82 5.08
N THR A 180 -46.97 -32.03 5.99
CA THR A 180 -47.22 -32.58 7.33
C THR A 180 -48.10 -31.63 8.18
N SER A 181 -47.96 -30.31 7.97
CA SER A 181 -48.79 -29.29 8.63
C SER A 181 -50.20 -29.20 8.05
N GLN A 182 -50.42 -29.56 6.78
CA GLN A 182 -51.76 -29.69 6.20
C GLN A 182 -52.47 -30.95 6.70
N ASP A 183 -51.75 -32.05 6.88
CA ASP A 183 -52.31 -33.32 7.40
C ASP A 183 -52.78 -33.15 8.86
N LYS A 184 -51.99 -32.47 9.71
CA LYS A 184 -52.41 -32.13 11.08
C LYS A 184 -53.63 -31.20 11.16
N ASN A 185 -53.91 -30.42 10.11
CA ASN A 185 -55.11 -29.58 10.07
C ASN A 185 -56.37 -30.34 9.63
N GLN A 186 -56.27 -31.57 9.13
CA GLN A 186 -57.43 -32.44 8.93
C GLN A 186 -57.87 -33.09 10.24
N ASP A 187 -56.95 -33.45 11.13
CA ASP A 187 -57.28 -34.00 12.46
C ASP A 187 -57.97 -32.97 13.39
N LEU A 188 -57.78 -31.66 13.17
CA LEU A 188 -58.50 -30.62 13.92
C LEU A 188 -59.95 -30.41 13.46
N LYS A 189 -60.32 -30.85 12.25
CA LYS A 189 -61.71 -30.73 11.77
C LYS A 189 -62.65 -31.75 12.42
N ASP A 190 -62.11 -32.87 12.88
CA ASP A 190 -62.89 -33.90 13.61
C ASP A 190 -63.24 -33.47 15.05
N PHE A 191 -62.60 -32.40 15.57
CA PHE A 191 -62.94 -31.83 16.88
C PHE A 191 -64.09 -30.82 16.81
N ASP A 192 -64.26 -30.10 15.69
CA ASP A 192 -65.35 -29.13 15.52
C ASP A 192 -66.71 -29.81 15.29
N ASP A 193 -66.74 -31.01 14.69
CA ASP A 193 -67.98 -31.78 14.47
C ASP A 193 -68.57 -32.37 15.77
N LEU A 194 -67.79 -32.45 16.85
CA LEU A 194 -68.30 -32.88 18.17
C LEU A 194 -69.05 -31.76 18.90
N ASP A 195 -68.69 -30.49 18.65
CA ASP A 195 -69.31 -29.34 19.30
C ASP A 195 -70.66 -28.96 18.66
N GLU A 196 -70.84 -29.22 17.37
CA GLU A 196 -72.10 -28.94 16.67
C GLU A 196 -73.22 -29.94 17.02
N ARG A 197 -72.88 -31.17 17.45
CA ARG A 197 -73.84 -32.18 17.90
C ARG A 197 -74.38 -31.91 19.32
N SER A 198 -73.66 -31.15 20.13
CA SER A 198 -74.12 -30.76 21.49
C SER A 198 -75.11 -29.59 21.46
N LYS A 199 -75.03 -28.70 20.45
CA LYS A 199 -75.87 -27.49 20.34
C LYS A 199 -77.27 -27.70 19.76
N LYS A 200 -77.60 -28.86 19.18
CA LYS A 200 -78.94 -29.13 18.62
C LYS A 200 -79.93 -29.80 19.58
N VAL A 201 -79.64 -29.90 20.87
CA VAL A 201 -80.53 -30.59 21.85
C VAL A 201 -81.14 -29.65 22.92
N GLN A 202 -80.91 -28.34 22.87
CA GLN A 202 -81.53 -27.39 23.81
C GLN A 202 -82.26 -26.25 23.10
N GLU A 203 -83.39 -26.56 22.47
CA GLU A 203 -84.51 -25.61 22.38
C GLU A 203 -85.62 -26.12 23.31
N ASP A 204 -85.83 -25.37 24.40
CA ASP A 204 -86.77 -25.63 25.50
C ASP A 204 -88.24 -25.45 25.02
N PRO A 205 -89.16 -26.41 25.23
CA PRO A 205 -90.43 -26.47 24.49
C PRO A 205 -91.65 -25.79 25.16
N TYR A 206 -91.49 -24.83 26.07
CA TYR A 206 -92.66 -24.23 26.76
C TYR A 206 -92.72 -22.71 26.67
N LYS A 207 -93.30 -22.24 25.56
CA LYS A 207 -93.75 -20.86 25.34
C LYS A 207 -95.28 -20.83 25.39
N TYR A 208 -95.86 -20.17 26.40
CA TYR A 208 -97.19 -19.55 26.34
C TYR A 208 -97.10 -18.14 26.91
#